data_AF-A0A1U7MZ01-F1
#
_entry.id   AF-A0A1U7MZ01-F1
#
_cell.length_a   1.000
_cell.length_b   1.000
_cell.length_c   1.000
_cell.angle_alpha   90.00
_cell.angle_beta   90.00
_cell.angle_gamma   90.00
#
_symmetry.space_group_name_H-M   'P 1'
#
loop_
_entity.id
_entity.type
_entity.pdbx_description
1 polymer ?
#
loop_
_entity_poly.entity_id
_entity_poly.type
_entity_poly.pdbx_seq_one_letter_code
_entity_poly.pdbx_strand_id
1 'polypeptide(L)' 'MQLEDYFNFLAPDDIRIKGHRIGIETVLYEYLFKERTAEEIAKIYSTLSLEEVYATIPD' A
#
# COMPACT_ATOMS: atom_id res chain seq x y z
N MET A 1 5.24 -0.28 -13.84
CA MET A 1 5.43 -0.86 -12.50
C MET A 1 5.06 -2.33 -12.57
N GLN A 2 5.90 -3.26 -12.11
CA GLN A 2 5.51 -4.67 -11.96
C GLN A 2 4.99 -4.85 -10.53
N LEU A 3 3.72 -5.21 -10.36
CA LEU A 3 3.08 -5.28 -9.04
C LEU A 3 3.72 -6.38 -8.17
N GLU A 4 4.23 -7.42 -8.83
CA GLU A 4 4.96 -8.51 -8.24
C GLU A 4 6.24 -8.05 -7.55
N ASP A 5 6.80 -6.89 -7.89
CA ASP A 5 7.96 -6.33 -7.18
C ASP A 5 7.59 -5.75 -5.80
N TYR A 6 6.31 -5.42 -5.60
CA TYR A 6 5.80 -4.74 -4.39
C TYR A 6 4.95 -5.62 -3.49
N PHE A 7 4.32 -6.66 -4.02
CA PHE A 7 3.31 -7.42 -3.28
C PHE A 7 3.61 -8.90 -3.13
N ASN A 8 3.21 -9.45 -1.98
CA ASN A 8 3.09 -10.87 -1.73
C ASN A 8 1.60 -11.24 -1.73
N PHE A 9 1.20 -12.10 -2.66
CA PHE A 9 -0.17 -12.64 -2.75
C PHE A 9 -0.25 -13.91 -1.91
N LEU A 10 -0.77 -13.81 -0.68
CA LEU A 10 -0.86 -14.93 0.25
C LEU A 10 -2.17 -15.71 0.06
N ALA A 11 -3.25 -15.00 -0.25
CA ALA A 11 -4.58 -15.54 -0.55
C ALA A 11 -5.34 -14.56 -1.46
N PRO A 12 -6.51 -14.94 -2.02
CA PRO A 12 -7.31 -14.04 -2.86
C PRO A 12 -7.68 -12.70 -2.21
N ASP A 13 -7.78 -12.67 -0.88
CA ASP A 13 -8.13 -11.53 -0.04
C ASP A 13 -6.99 -11.08 0.90
N ASP A 14 -5.81 -11.70 0.79
CA ASP A 14 -4.63 -11.35 1.59
C ASP A 14 -3.45 -11.02 0.67
N ILE A 15 -3.26 -9.71 0.45
CA ILE A 15 -2.16 -9.14 -0.32
C ILE A 15 -1.34 -8.25 0.62
N ARG A 16 -0.06 -8.57 0.79
CA ARG A 16 0.87 -7.84 1.67
C ARG A 16 1.87 -7.03 0.88
N ILE A 17 2.22 -5.86 1.39
CA ILE A 17 3.37 -5.09 0.88
C ILE A 17 4.65 -5.84 1.28
N LYS A 18 5.51 -6.15 0.30
CA LYS A 18 6.74 -6.93 0.50
C LYS A 18 7.63 -6.28 1.55
N GLY A 19 8.18 -7.10 2.45
CA GLY A 19 9.03 -6.61 3.55
C GLY A 19 8.26 -5.99 4.72
N HIS A 20 6.93 -5.84 4.62
CA HIS A 20 6.09 -5.27 5.66
C HIS A 20 5.05 -6.25 6.16
N ARG A 21 4.50 -5.95 7.34
CA ARG A 21 3.31 -6.62 7.90
C ARG A 21 2.01 -5.88 7.57
N ILE A 22 2.07 -4.97 6.61
CA ILE A 22 0.98 -4.09 6.20
C ILE A 22 0.34 -4.72 4.96
N GLY A 23 -0.99 -4.91 5.01
CA GLY A 23 -1.76 -5.31 3.85
C GLY A 23 -2.20 -4.10 3.02
N ILE A 24 -2.47 -4.31 1.73
CA ILE A 24 -2.87 -3.24 0.82
C ILE A 24 -4.15 -2.53 1.26
N GLU A 25 -5.04 -3.25 1.97
CA GLU A 25 -6.29 -2.73 2.51
C GLU A 25 -6.07 -1.56 3.46
N THR A 26 -4.92 -1.53 4.15
CA THR A 26 -4.55 -0.44 5.06
C THR A 26 -4.32 0.85 4.29
N VAL A 27 -3.56 0.79 3.20
CA VAL A 27 -3.28 1.95 2.34
C VAL A 27 -4.52 2.38 1.58
N LEU A 28 -5.27 1.42 1.01
CA LEU A 28 -6.51 1.68 0.29
C LEU A 28 -7.57 2.32 1.20
N TYR A 29 -7.63 1.94 2.47
CA TYR A 29 -8.56 2.56 3.41
C TYR A 29 -8.29 4.06 3.59
N GLU A 30 -7.01 4.42 3.76
CA GLU A 30 -6.60 5.81 3.91
C GLU A 30 -6.83 6.64 2.65
N TYR A 31 -6.57 6.05 1.48
CA TYR A 31 -6.80 6.72 0.21
C TYR A 31 -8.30 6.91 -0.07
N LEU A 32 -9.08 5.82 -0.06
CA LEU A 32 -10.48 5.82 -0.52
C LEU A 32 -11.48 6.40 0.48
N PHE A 33 -11.26 6.23 1.79
CA PHE A 33 -12.23 6.63 2.82
C PHE A 33 -11.76 7.80 3.68
N LYS A 34 -10.47 8.13 3.67
CA LYS A 34 -9.92 9.30 4.38
C LYS A 34 -9.43 10.39 3.44
N GLU A 35 -9.51 10.18 2.12
CA GLU A 35 -9.13 11.14 1.09
C GLU A 35 -7.68 11.66 1.25
N ARG A 36 -6.80 10.81 1.80
CA ARG A 36 -5.40 11.17 2.02
C ARG A 36 -4.59 10.99 0.75
N THR A 37 -3.63 11.89 0.52
CA THR A 37 -2.67 11.71 -0.58
C THR A 37 -1.65 10.61 -0.25
N ALA A 38 -0.99 10.07 -1.28
CA ALA A 38 0.08 9.08 -1.08
C ALA A 38 1.20 9.60 -0.15
N GLU A 39 1.53 10.89 -0.25
CA GLU A 39 2.53 11.55 0.59
C GLU A 39 2.09 11.69 2.04
N GLU A 40 0.79 11.87 2.30
CA GLU A 40 0.25 11.87 3.65
C GLU A 40 0.26 10.45 4.24
N ILE A 41 -0.12 9.46 3.45
CA ILE A 41 -0.12 8.04 3.85
C ILE A 41 1.30 7.57 4.17
N ALA A 42 2.29 7.91 3.35
CA ALA A 42 3.70 7.57 3.61
C ALA A 42 4.25 8.20 4.89
N LYS A 43 3.72 9.34 5.33
CA LYS A 43 4.07 9.95 6.63
C LYS A 43 3.43 9.21 7.80
N ILE A 44 2.22 8.68 7.63
CA ILE A 44 1.50 7.91 8.66
C ILE A 44 2.15 6.53 8.85
N TYR A 45 2.42 5.83 7.75
CA TYR A 45 3.08 4.53 7.76
C TYR A 45 4.54 4.72 7.36
N SER A 46 5.34 5.32 8.25
CA SER A 46 6.71 5.75 7.99
C SER A 46 7.71 4.63 7.63
N THR A 47 7.31 3.37 7.75
CA THR A 47 8.10 2.23 7.26
C THR A 47 7.91 1.99 5.76
N LEU A 48 6.79 2.43 5.18
CA LEU A 48 6.54 2.37 3.75
C LEU A 48 7.25 3.52 3.06
N SER A 49 7.92 3.22 1.96
CA SER A 49 8.37 4.21 0.99
C SER A 49 7.17 4.81 0.25
N LEU A 50 7.34 6.03 -0.26
CA LEU A 50 6.33 6.67 -1.09
C LEU A 50 5.99 5.83 -2.34
N GLU A 51 6.98 5.15 -2.91
CA GLU A 51 6.80 4.26 -4.05
C GLU A 51 5.92 3.05 -3.72
N GLU A 52 6.12 2.40 -2.57
CA GLU A 52 5.26 1.30 -2.11
C GLU A 52 3.81 1.74 -1.85
N VAL A 53 3.62 2.98 -1.37
CA VAL A 53 2.28 3.56 -1.21
C VAL A 53 1.63 3.77 -2.56
N TYR A 54 2.32 4.41 -3.51
CA TYR A 54 1.81 4.58 -4.87
C TYR A 54 1.51 3.24 -5.56
N ALA A 55 2.33 2.21 -5.32
CA ALA A 55 2.10 0.89 -5.88
C ALA A 55 0.74 0.29 -5.51
N THR A 56 0.15 0.76 -4.40
CA THR A 56 -1.13 0.27 -3.87
C THR A 56 -2.34 1.05 -4.40
N ILE A 57 -2.13 2.26 -4.92
CA ILE A 57 -3.22 3.16 -5.36
C ILE A 57 -3.45 2.97 -6.87
N PRO A 58 -4.67 2.62 -7.31
CA PRO A 58 -4.99 2.56 -8.73
C PRO A 58 -5.03 3.96 -9.37
N ASP A 59 -4.55 4.06 -10.62
CA ASP A 59 -4.66 5.26 -11.46
C ASP A 59 -6.12 5.63 -11.80
#